data_AF-A0A2M7UGN3-F1
#
_entry.id   AF-A0A2M7UGN3-F1
#
_cell.length_a   1.000
_cell.length_b   1.000
_cell.length_c   1.000
_cell.angle_alpha   90.00
_cell.angle_beta   90.00
_cell.angle_gamma   90.00
#
_symmetry.space_group_name_H-M   'P 1'
#
loop_
_entity.id
_entity.type
_entity.pdbx_description
1 polymer ?
#
loop_
_entity_poly.entity_id
_entity_poly.type
_entity_poly.pdbx_seq_one_letter_code
_entity_poly.pdbx_strand_id
1 'polypeptide(L)'
;MCASAGQYSANGIRSLSMARLTPLDLRKQEFKQSALGLNKDQVHDFLEMAAEEFEVLIRERSVLQDDLKDLQSELDKYKEIEHSMHAALVMARESATQAVKAAEMEADAILSQARTEKSALLFAAKDQLND
;
A
#
# COMPACT_ATOMS: atom_id res chain seq x y z
N MET A 1 5.20 -15.92 -20.93
CA MET A 1 5.80 -14.69 -20.36
C MET A 1 4.86 -14.15 -19.30
N CYS A 2 5.09 -14.49 -18.04
CA CYS A 2 4.57 -13.77 -16.88
C CYS A 2 5.57 -14.08 -15.76
N ALA A 3 6.56 -13.20 -15.62
CA ALA A 3 7.47 -13.21 -14.50
C ALA A 3 6.67 -12.72 -13.28
N SER A 4 6.44 -13.60 -12.31
CA SER A 4 5.92 -13.23 -11.00
C SER A 4 6.99 -12.44 -10.26
N ALA A 5 7.00 -11.13 -10.49
CA ALA A 5 7.84 -10.19 -9.76
C ALA A 5 7.29 -10.04 -8.33
N GLY A 6 8.15 -10.36 -7.35
CA GLY A 6 8.17 -9.63 -6.08
C GLY A 6 7.12 -10.03 -5.05
N GLN A 7 7.21 -11.25 -4.53
CA GLN A 7 6.93 -11.44 -3.10
C GLN A 7 8.02 -10.72 -2.29
N TYR A 8 7.91 -9.39 -2.16
CA TYR A 8 8.63 -8.67 -1.12
C TYR A 8 7.94 -9.00 0.21
N SER A 9 8.36 -10.13 0.78
CA SER A 9 8.15 -10.44 2.18
C SER A 9 8.80 -9.33 3.00
N ALA A 10 8.03 -8.30 3.33
CA ALA A 10 8.38 -7.24 4.27
C ALA A 10 8.37 -7.75 5.72
N ASN A 11 8.83 -8.98 5.93
CA ASN A 11 8.94 -9.59 7.25
C ASN A 11 10.41 -9.87 7.51
N GLY A 12 11.07 -8.90 8.14
CA GLY A 12 12.49 -9.05 8.43
C GLY A 12 13.20 -7.84 9.01
N ILE A 13 12.51 -6.83 9.55
CA ILE A 13 13.20 -5.96 10.51
C ILE A 13 13.31 -6.79 11.78
N ARG A 14 14.35 -7.65 11.80
CA ARG A 14 14.82 -8.33 13.00
C ARG A 14 14.77 -7.30 14.10
N SER A 15 14.06 -7.59 15.20
CA SER A 15 14.21 -6.81 16.41
C SER A 15 15.68 -6.93 16.80
N LEU A 16 16.49 -5.96 16.38
CA LEU A 16 17.79 -5.73 16.95
C LEU A 16 17.48 -5.27 18.36
N SER A 17 17.46 -6.26 19.26
CA SER A 17 17.56 -6.09 20.69
C SER A 17 18.88 -5.35 20.95
N MET A 18 18.87 -4.03 20.79
CA MET A 18 19.73 -3.18 21.59
C MET A 18 19.14 -3.31 23.00
N ALA A 19 19.81 -3.96 23.95
CA ALA A 19 21.22 -3.81 24.25
C ALA A 19 21.80 -5.08 24.91
N ARG A 20 23.04 -5.44 24.55
CA ARG A 20 23.95 -6.09 25.51
C ARG A 20 24.64 -5.05 26.41
N LEU A 21 24.61 -3.76 26.06
CA LEU A 21 25.23 -2.62 26.76
C LEU A 21 24.44 -1.32 26.50
N THR A 22 24.14 -0.56 27.56
CA THR A 22 23.55 0.78 27.52
C THR A 22 24.62 1.86 27.75
N PRO A 23 24.35 3.15 27.43
CA PRO A 23 25.27 4.24 27.80
C PRO A 23 25.58 4.26 29.30
N LEU A 24 24.58 3.97 30.14
CA LEU A 24 24.75 3.85 31.58
C LEU A 24 25.70 2.70 31.97
N ASP A 25 25.63 1.58 31.26
CA ASP A 25 26.54 0.45 31.46
C ASP A 25 27.98 0.82 31.09
N LEU A 26 28.17 1.60 30.01
CA LEU A 26 29.49 2.12 29.62
C LEU A 26 30.08 3.04 30.70
N ARG A 27 29.28 4.00 31.21
CA ARG A 27 29.74 4.93 32.27
C ARG A 27 30.06 4.22 33.59
N LYS A 28 29.34 3.14 33.91
CA LYS A 28 29.51 2.36 35.15
C LYS A 28 30.46 1.18 35.02
N GLN A 29 31.08 0.99 33.86
CA GLN A 29 31.95 -0.16 33.63
C GLN A 29 33.22 -0.06 34.49
N GLU A 30 33.41 -1.04 35.37
CA GLU A 30 34.63 -1.17 36.16
C GLU A 30 35.56 -2.24 35.56
N PHE A 31 36.87 -1.97 35.57
CA PHE A 31 37.91 -2.91 35.13
C PHE A 31 38.82 -3.31 36.29
N LYS A 32 39.19 -4.60 36.32
CA LYS A 32 40.20 -5.11 37.26
C LYS A 32 41.57 -4.54 36.91
N GLN A 33 42.36 -4.21 37.93
CA GLN A 33 43.75 -3.77 37.75
C GLN A 33 44.67 -4.95 37.43
N SER A 34 45.62 -4.74 36.52
CA SER A 34 46.72 -5.66 36.24
C SER A 34 48.05 -4.89 36.23
N ALA A 35 49.16 -5.58 36.50
CA ALA A 35 50.48 -4.95 36.66
C ALA A 35 51.02 -4.25 35.40
N LEU A 36 50.48 -4.58 34.21
CA LEU A 36 50.77 -3.93 32.92
C LEU A 36 49.48 -3.39 32.26
N GLY A 37 48.56 -2.85 33.07
CA GLY A 37 47.28 -2.33 32.58
C GLY A 37 47.35 -0.97 31.88
N LEU A 38 46.31 -0.66 31.11
CA LEU A 38 46.10 0.67 30.54
C LEU A 38 45.85 1.71 31.65
N ASN A 39 46.14 2.98 31.35
CA ASN A 39 45.83 4.08 32.25
C ASN A 39 44.31 4.18 32.45
N LYS A 40 43.88 4.09 33.72
CA LYS A 40 42.46 4.10 34.10
C LYS A 40 41.74 5.37 33.67
N ASP A 41 42.38 6.53 33.84
CA ASP A 41 41.77 7.82 33.54
C ASP A 41 41.51 7.94 32.03
N GLN A 42 42.49 7.54 31.21
CA GLN A 42 42.32 7.51 29.75
C GLN A 42 41.22 6.54 29.29
N VAL A 43 41.12 5.37 29.94
CA VAL A 43 40.05 4.42 29.63
C VAL A 43 38.69 4.98 30.04
N HIS A 44 38.60 5.68 31.17
CA HIS A 44 37.37 6.29 31.64
C HIS A 44 36.92 7.42 30.72
N ASP A 45 37.83 8.31 30.32
CA ASP A 45 37.55 9.39 29.36
C ASP A 45 37.04 8.82 28.03
N PHE A 46 37.64 7.72 27.56
CA PHE A 46 37.18 7.04 26.35
C PHE A 46 35.79 6.44 26.50
N LEU A 47 35.48 5.82 27.65
CA LEU A 47 34.15 5.28 27.92
C LEU A 47 33.08 6.36 28.03
N GLU A 48 33.42 7.53 28.57
CA GLU A 48 32.51 8.67 28.64
C GLU A 48 32.17 9.17 27.23
N MET A 49 33.18 9.41 26.39
CA MET A 49 32.97 9.77 24.98
C MET A 49 32.16 8.70 24.24
N ALA A 50 32.47 7.42 24.45
CA ALA A 50 31.72 6.33 23.83
C ALA A 50 30.25 6.30 24.29
N ALA A 51 29.98 6.60 25.57
CA ALA A 51 28.63 6.66 26.10
C ALA A 51 27.83 7.82 25.49
N GLU A 52 28.43 9.00 25.37
CA GLU A 52 27.82 10.18 24.74
C GLU A 52 27.44 9.90 23.28
N GLU A 53 28.36 9.37 22.48
CA GLU A 53 28.09 8.99 21.09
C GLU A 53 26.99 7.92 21.00
N PHE A 54 26.95 6.98 21.94
CA PHE A 54 25.90 5.96 21.98
C PHE A 54 24.53 6.54 22.31
N GLU A 55 24.44 7.55 23.18
CA GLU A 55 23.21 8.28 23.45
C GLU A 55 22.69 9.02 22.20
N VAL A 56 23.60 9.65 21.44
CA VAL A 56 23.27 10.31 20.18
C VAL A 56 22.70 9.30 19.19
N LEU A 57 23.38 8.17 18.98
CA LEU A 57 22.92 7.11 18.07
C LEU A 57 21.57 6.52 18.48
N ILE A 58 21.32 6.33 19.77
CA ILE A 58 20.02 5.84 20.27
C ILE A 58 18.92 6.87 19.95
N ARG A 59 19.19 8.17 20.13
CA ARG A 59 18.24 9.24 19.83
C ARG A 59 17.95 9.32 18.34
N GLU A 60 18.98 9.36 17.51
CA GLU A 60 18.84 9.37 16.04
C GLU A 60 18.06 8.15 15.54
N ARG A 61 18.36 6.97 16.08
CA ARG A 61 17.60 5.76 15.76
C ARG A 61 16.13 5.91 16.13
N SER A 62 15.80 6.45 17.29
CA SER A 62 14.42 6.66 17.71
C SER A 62 13.69 7.59 16.73
N VAL A 63 14.32 8.71 16.37
CA VAL A 63 13.75 9.67 15.39
C VAL A 63 13.52 8.99 14.05
N LEU A 64 14.51 8.26 13.51
CA LEU A 64 14.37 7.54 12.25
C LEU A 64 13.30 6.44 12.30
N GLN A 65 13.10 5.79 13.45
CA GLN A 65 12.05 4.79 13.63
C GLN A 65 10.66 5.43 13.65
N ASP A 66 10.52 6.60 14.26
CA ASP A 66 9.27 7.37 14.24
C ASP A 66 8.97 7.87 12.82
N ASP A 67 9.96 8.44 12.12
CA ASP A 67 9.82 8.88 10.72
C ASP A 67 9.42 7.71 9.80
N LEU A 68 10.05 6.55 9.97
CA LEU A 68 9.70 5.35 9.19
C LEU A 68 8.25 4.92 9.41
N LYS A 69 7.77 5.00 10.65
CA LYS A 69 6.40 4.65 11.00
C LYS A 69 5.40 5.63 10.37
N ASP A 70 5.72 6.91 10.37
CA ASP A 70 4.89 7.95 9.75
C ASP A 70 4.84 7.78 8.23
N LEU A 71 5.99 7.55 7.58
CA LEU A 71 6.06 7.27 6.14
C LEU A 71 5.31 5.99 5.76
N GLN A 72 5.39 4.94 6.58
CA GLN A 72 4.61 3.71 6.35
C GLN A 72 3.11 3.97 6.45
N SER A 73 2.66 4.77 7.43
CA SER A 73 1.26 5.16 7.54
C SER A 73 0.78 5.97 6.34
N GLU A 74 1.60 6.90 5.83
CA GLU A 74 1.28 7.67 4.64
C GLU A 74 1.21 6.79 3.38
N LEU A 75 2.16 5.87 3.22
CA LEU A 75 2.18 4.93 2.11
C LEU A 75 0.91 4.05 2.10
N ASP A 76 0.49 3.56 3.26
CA ASP A 76 -0.72 2.74 3.34
C ASP A 76 -1.99 3.54 3.01
N LYS A 77 -2.06 4.82 3.38
CA LYS A 77 -3.15 5.71 2.92
C LYS A 77 -3.17 5.84 1.39
N TYR A 78 -2.02 6.02 0.75
CA TYR A 78 -1.96 6.10 -0.71
C TYR A 78 -2.39 4.80 -1.39
N LYS A 79 -2.00 3.64 -0.84
CA LYS A 79 -2.45 2.33 -1.36
C LYS A 79 -3.97 2.18 -1.27
N GLU A 80 -4.59 2.61 -0.18
CA GLU A 80 -6.06 2.56 -0.03
C GLU A 80 -6.76 3.49 -1.04
N ILE A 81 -6.19 4.67 -1.28
CA ILE A 81 -6.68 5.60 -2.31
C ILE A 81 -6.54 4.96 -3.70
N GLU A 82 -5.39 4.39 -4.01
CA GLU A 82 -5.13 3.69 -5.28
C GLU A 82 -6.14 2.56 -5.51
N HIS A 83 -6.37 1.72 -4.48
CA HIS A 83 -7.32 0.63 -4.55
C HIS A 83 -8.76 1.13 -4.78
N SER A 84 -9.18 2.18 -4.07
CA SER A 84 -10.49 2.79 -4.23
C SER A 84 -10.68 3.42 -5.61
N MET A 85 -9.66 4.09 -6.13
CA MET A 85 -9.65 4.64 -7.49
C MET A 85 -9.75 3.53 -8.54
N HIS A 86 -9.00 2.44 -8.37
CA HIS A 86 -9.06 1.30 -9.27
C HIS A 86 -10.46 0.67 -9.28
N ALA A 87 -11.06 0.45 -8.12
CA ALA A 87 -12.43 -0.05 -8.01
C ALA A 87 -13.44 0.88 -8.69
N ALA A 88 -13.31 2.20 -8.49
CA ALA A 88 -14.16 3.18 -9.16
C ALA A 88 -14.04 3.13 -10.69
N LEU A 89 -12.83 2.97 -11.23
CA LEU A 89 -12.60 2.84 -12.68
C LEU A 89 -13.22 1.56 -13.25
N VAL A 90 -13.11 0.43 -12.52
CA VAL A 90 -13.75 -0.83 -12.91
C VAL A 90 -15.26 -0.68 -12.94
N MET A 91 -15.85 -0.13 -11.87
CA MET A 91 -17.30 0.12 -11.81
C MET A 91 -17.77 1.08 -12.92
N ALA A 92 -17.02 2.14 -13.20
CA ALA A 92 -17.35 3.07 -14.28
C ALA A 92 -17.35 2.36 -15.66
N ARG A 93 -16.37 1.50 -15.92
CA ARG A 93 -16.30 0.70 -17.16
C ARG A 93 -17.46 -0.29 -17.27
N GLU A 94 -17.78 -0.99 -16.18
CA GLU A 94 -18.91 -1.92 -16.14
C GLU A 94 -20.23 -1.21 -16.38
N SER A 95 -20.46 -0.07 -15.70
CA SER A 95 -21.65 0.76 -15.89
C SER A 95 -21.77 1.27 -17.32
N ALA A 96 -20.66 1.71 -17.93
CA ALA A 96 -20.66 2.14 -19.33
C ALA A 96 -21.03 0.98 -20.28
N THR A 97 -20.48 -0.21 -20.03
CA THR A 97 -20.77 -1.41 -20.84
C THR A 97 -22.23 -1.85 -20.68
N GLN A 98 -22.78 -1.79 -19.46
CA GLN A 98 -24.19 -2.06 -19.19
C GLN A 98 -25.11 -1.05 -19.87
N ALA A 99 -24.76 0.24 -19.84
CA ALA A 99 -25.53 1.29 -20.52
C ALA A 99 -25.58 1.07 -22.04
N VAL A 100 -24.44 0.73 -22.66
CA VAL A 100 -24.38 0.39 -24.09
C VAL A 100 -25.27 -0.83 -24.40
N LYS A 101 -25.13 -1.91 -23.63
CA LYS A 101 -25.94 -3.12 -23.83
C LYS A 101 -27.45 -2.86 -23.67
N ALA A 102 -27.84 -2.04 -22.68
CA ALA A 102 -29.23 -1.67 -22.48
C ALA A 102 -29.79 -0.89 -23.68
N ALA A 103 -29.01 0.07 -24.20
CA ALA A 103 -29.39 0.84 -25.38
C ALA A 103 -29.51 -0.04 -26.64
N GLU A 104 -28.61 -1.01 -26.83
CA GLU A 104 -28.71 -1.98 -27.93
C GLU A 104 -29.98 -2.84 -27.83
N MET A 105 -30.28 -3.37 -26.64
CA MET A 105 -31.49 -4.16 -26.41
C MET A 105 -32.78 -3.35 -26.62
N GLU A 106 -32.79 -2.09 -26.19
CA GLU A 106 -33.93 -1.18 -26.41
C GLU A 106 -34.11 -0.86 -27.90
N ALA A 107 -33.02 -0.60 -28.62
CA ALA A 107 -33.06 -0.38 -30.07
C ALA A 107 -33.62 -1.60 -30.82
N ASP A 108 -33.18 -2.81 -30.47
CA ASP A 108 -33.69 -4.06 -31.06
C ASP A 108 -35.18 -4.27 -30.76
N ALA A 109 -35.62 -3.97 -29.53
CA ALA A 109 -37.02 -4.06 -29.15
C ALA A 109 -37.90 -3.07 -29.96
N ILE A 110 -37.46 -1.82 -30.10
CA ILE A 110 -38.14 -0.81 -30.92
C ILE A 110 -38.25 -1.27 -32.38
N LEU A 111 -37.15 -1.78 -32.97
CA LEU A 111 -37.15 -2.27 -34.35
C LEU A 111 -38.10 -3.45 -34.54
N SER A 112 -38.13 -4.38 -33.58
CA SER A 112 -39.02 -5.54 -33.60
C SER A 112 -40.50 -5.12 -33.51
N GLN A 113 -40.81 -4.19 -32.61
CA GLN A 113 -42.15 -3.63 -32.47
C GLN A 113 -42.60 -2.92 -33.75
N ALA A 114 -41.77 -2.03 -34.31
CA ALA A 114 -42.09 -1.31 -35.55
C ALA A 114 -42.32 -2.25 -36.74
N ARG A 115 -41.56 -3.35 -36.84
CA ARG A 115 -41.77 -4.39 -37.87
C ARG A 115 -43.11 -5.10 -37.70
N THR A 116 -43.48 -5.42 -36.46
CA THR A 116 -44.74 -6.08 -36.12
C THR A 116 -45.93 -5.18 -36.44
N GLU A 117 -45.89 -3.92 -36.02
CA GLU A 117 -46.92 -2.92 -36.31
C GLU A 117 -47.07 -2.68 -37.81
N LYS A 118 -45.96 -2.53 -38.55
CA LYS A 118 -45.98 -2.41 -40.01
C LYS A 118 -46.66 -3.62 -40.66
N SER A 119 -46.32 -4.84 -40.23
CA SER A 119 -46.90 -6.06 -40.78
C SER A 119 -48.42 -6.11 -40.54
N ALA A 120 -48.86 -5.76 -39.32
CA ALA A 120 -50.28 -5.69 -38.98
C ALA A 120 -51.03 -4.66 -39.84
N LEU A 121 -50.46 -3.46 -40.03
CA LEU A 121 -51.04 -2.42 -40.87
C LEU A 121 -51.16 -2.87 -42.34
N LEU A 122 -50.12 -3.50 -42.90
CA LEU A 122 -50.15 -4.01 -44.27
C LEU A 122 -51.18 -5.12 -44.44
N PHE A 123 -51.36 -5.97 -43.43
CA PHE A 123 -52.39 -7.00 -43.44
C PHE A 123 -53.80 -6.38 -43.45
N ALA A 124 -54.07 -5.45 -42.53
CA ALA A 124 -55.35 -4.76 -42.46
C ALA A 124 -55.69 -3.98 -43.75
N ALA A 125 -54.70 -3.29 -44.34
CA ALA A 125 -54.89 -2.57 -45.60
C ALA A 125 -55.18 -3.50 -46.78
N LYS A 126 -54.59 -4.71 -46.82
CA LYS A 126 -54.89 -5.71 -47.85
C LYS A 126 -56.29 -6.30 -47.70
N ASP A 127 -56.72 -6.53 -46.46
CA ASP A 127 -58.05 -7.04 -46.14
C ASP A 127 -59.13 -6.08 -46.68
N GLN A 128 -58.97 -4.78 -46.39
CA GLN A 128 -59.86 -3.72 -46.88
C GLN A 128 -59.91 -3.54 -48.41
N LEU A 129 -58.91 -4.05 -49.15
CA LEU A 129 -58.90 -3.97 -50.62
C LEU A 129 -59.57 -5.19 -51.28
N ASN A 130 -59.79 -6.27 -50.53
CA ASN A 130 -60.41 -7.49 -51.03
C ASN A 130 -61.92 -7.57 -50.72
N ASP A 131 -62.44 -6.64 -49.92
CA ASP A 131 -63.87 -6.37 -49.69
C ASP A 131 -64.41 -5.32 -50.68
#